data_AF-A0A5C2SH25-F1
#
_entry.id   AF-A0A5C2SH25-F1
#
_cell.length_a   1.000
_cell.length_b   1.000
_cell.length_c   1.000
_cell.angle_alpha   90.00
_cell.angle_beta   90.00
_cell.angle_gamma   90.00
#
_symmetry.space_group_name_H-M   'P 1'
#
loop_
_entity.id
_entity.type
_entity.pdbx_description
1 polymer ?
#
loop_
_entity_poly.entity_id
_entity_poly.type
_entity_poly.pdbx_seq_one_letter_code
_entity_poly.pdbx_strand_id
1 'polypeptide(L)'
;MERITRPETLEILSCMGIELPRTTRLPDDVLDKRLRDALNYSQHKSGLPPSLDPERLPRWPQGRPLFKMLRKVDLAEVREIENAERAGGVYERELFQDVFWDLGQTMMAIGKALDSGRTWCVVQDSEQTLAVLLRFLCVVCVDSDTPGVVLTYWAINNETGAEGADWICMQMRRDVGVTEIKATVLEMKLLLKVLAMNARLLPPEYKPPKDPLEKHFKLSVLFPLAPLSFDVLGKLNSDVGCALCGKRQASRCSQCHSVSYCGAGTSSLPCQKADWPSHKQTCRSLKGGHWVTIPFRMSFPGEPNNTILSYHSDIPTILDEFNYTLRKALGAENGPPPNIHGEKTFLVKLQAPEGAFLIYDRRKSFHSVFFWREDDPTIYDQCIAEIRGPRIVYGGRKMYRWARRTGDFQLSVCLDREPNTVIKW
;
A
#
# COMPACT_ATOMS: atom_id res chain seq x y z
N MET A 1 -16.61 -1.88 21.11
CA MET A 1 -16.74 -1.56 19.68
C MET A 1 -16.80 -2.85 18.88
N GLU A 2 -17.68 -2.89 17.89
CA GLU A 2 -17.80 -3.99 16.94
C GLU A 2 -16.49 -4.21 16.16
N ARG A 3 -16.26 -5.47 15.77
CA ARG A 3 -15.12 -5.81 14.91
C ARG A 3 -15.38 -5.32 13.49
N ILE A 4 -14.31 -5.03 12.75
CA ILE A 4 -14.38 -4.79 11.30
C ILE A 4 -14.94 -6.04 10.64
N THR A 5 -16.05 -5.89 9.93
CA THR A 5 -16.73 -6.94 9.19
C THR A 5 -15.97 -7.31 7.92
N ARG A 6 -16.37 -8.39 7.25
CA ARG A 6 -15.77 -8.81 5.98
C ARG A 6 -15.92 -7.75 4.87
N PRO A 7 -17.12 -7.17 4.60
CA PRO A 7 -17.26 -6.13 3.59
C PRO A 7 -16.38 -4.91 3.88
N GLU A 8 -16.38 -4.45 5.13
CA GLU A 8 -15.54 -3.33 5.58
C GLU A 8 -14.04 -3.64 5.40
N THR A 9 -13.60 -4.88 5.69
CA THR A 9 -12.20 -5.30 5.47
C THR A 9 -11.82 -5.23 3.99
N LEU A 10 -12.71 -5.68 3.09
CA LEU A 10 -12.47 -5.63 1.64
C LEU A 10 -12.45 -4.19 1.11
N GLU A 11 -13.31 -3.33 1.66
CA GLU A 11 -13.33 -1.90 1.35
C GLU A 11 -12.01 -1.22 1.76
N ILE A 12 -11.58 -1.40 3.02
CA ILE A 12 -10.31 -0.85 3.51
C ILE A 12 -9.14 -1.35 2.65
N LEU A 13 -9.07 -2.66 2.37
CA LEU A 13 -8.02 -3.23 1.50
C LEU A 13 -8.04 -2.59 0.10
N SER A 14 -9.23 -2.37 -0.46
CA SER A 14 -9.38 -1.71 -1.77
C SER A 14 -8.89 -0.25 -1.73
N CYS A 15 -9.21 0.50 -0.68
CA CYS A 15 -8.71 1.86 -0.44
C CYS A 15 -7.17 1.91 -0.32
N MET A 16 -6.58 0.86 0.27
CA MET A 16 -5.12 0.68 0.31
C MET A 16 -4.51 0.20 -1.02
N GLY A 17 -5.29 0.07 -2.10
CA GLY A 17 -4.83 -0.40 -3.42
C GLY A 17 -4.69 -1.92 -3.56
N ILE A 18 -5.17 -2.69 -2.59
CA ILE A 18 -5.16 -4.16 -2.61
C ILE A 18 -6.48 -4.65 -3.24
N GLU A 19 -6.37 -5.23 -4.43
CA GLU A 19 -7.51 -5.59 -5.26
C GLU A 19 -7.92 -7.04 -5.02
N LEU A 20 -9.02 -7.20 -4.29
CA LEU A 20 -9.68 -8.48 -4.14
C LEU A 20 -11.08 -8.40 -4.74
N PRO A 21 -11.53 -9.43 -5.49
CA PRO A 21 -12.92 -9.49 -5.91
C PRO A 21 -13.83 -9.40 -4.68
N ARG A 22 -14.94 -8.64 -4.77
CA ARG A 22 -15.95 -8.60 -3.69
C ARG A 22 -16.52 -9.99 -3.37
N THR A 23 -16.49 -10.88 -4.36
CA THR A 23 -16.90 -12.29 -4.26
C THR A 23 -15.78 -13.23 -3.81
N THR A 24 -14.63 -12.69 -3.38
CA THR A 24 -13.50 -13.50 -2.93
C THR A 24 -13.93 -14.52 -1.88
N ARG A 25 -13.40 -15.74 -1.99
CA ARG A 25 -13.64 -16.83 -1.03
C ARG A 25 -12.50 -16.99 -0.04
N LEU A 26 -11.57 -16.02 0.03
CA LEU A 26 -10.53 -16.01 1.05
C LEU A 26 -11.16 -16.06 2.45
N PRO A 27 -10.67 -16.94 3.36
CA PRO A 27 -11.11 -16.96 4.75
C PRO A 27 -10.93 -15.61 5.47
N ASP A 28 -11.77 -15.32 6.47
CA ASP A 28 -11.73 -14.03 7.18
C ASP A 28 -10.42 -13.79 7.92
N ASP A 29 -9.78 -14.84 8.46
CA ASP A 29 -8.47 -14.76 9.11
C ASP A 29 -7.35 -14.39 8.11
N VAL A 30 -7.46 -14.84 6.86
CA VAL A 30 -6.54 -14.46 5.77
C VAL A 30 -6.73 -13.00 5.37
N LEU A 31 -7.97 -12.53 5.28
CA LEU A 31 -8.27 -11.12 5.00
C LEU A 31 -7.79 -10.21 6.15
N ASP A 32 -8.07 -10.58 7.39
CA ASP A 32 -7.61 -9.87 8.59
C ASP A 32 -6.08 -9.84 8.66
N LYS A 33 -5.40 -10.96 8.36
CA LYS A 33 -3.95 -10.99 8.25
C LYS A 33 -3.44 -10.05 7.16
N ARG A 34 -4.08 -10.04 5.99
CA ARG A 34 -3.68 -9.16 4.88
C ARG A 34 -3.83 -7.69 5.25
N LEU A 35 -4.92 -7.32 5.93
CA LEU A 35 -5.12 -5.96 6.42
C LEU A 35 -4.05 -5.59 7.47
N ARG A 36 -3.72 -6.50 8.39
CA ARG A 36 -2.61 -6.27 9.34
C ARG A 36 -1.28 -6.08 8.62
N ASP A 37 -0.97 -6.92 7.64
CA ASP A 37 0.27 -6.83 6.87
C ASP A 37 0.33 -5.48 6.14
N ALA A 38 -0.76 -5.10 5.46
CA ALA A 38 -0.91 -3.80 4.80
C ALA A 38 -0.65 -2.63 5.77
N LEU A 39 -1.34 -2.61 6.92
CA LEU A 39 -1.17 -1.56 7.93
C LEU A 39 0.24 -1.52 8.54
N ASN A 40 0.91 -2.67 8.65
CA ASN A 40 2.30 -2.71 9.10
C ASN A 40 3.25 -2.11 8.04
N TYR A 41 3.05 -2.41 6.75
CA TYR A 41 3.85 -1.81 5.68
C TYR A 41 3.61 -0.30 5.55
N SER A 42 2.37 0.17 5.67
CA SER A 42 2.06 1.60 5.63
C SER A 42 2.69 2.39 6.77
N GLN A 43 3.05 1.73 7.88
CA GLN A 43 3.75 2.35 9.02
C GLN A 43 5.26 2.09 8.98
N HIS A 44 5.78 1.52 7.89
CA HIS A 44 7.18 1.08 7.74
C HIS A 44 7.67 0.24 8.92
N LYS A 45 6.78 -0.60 9.48
CA LYS A 45 7.02 -1.30 10.76
C LYS A 45 8.25 -2.20 10.78
N SER A 46 8.69 -2.70 9.62
CA SER A 46 9.89 -3.51 9.50
C SER A 46 11.18 -2.76 9.85
N GLY A 47 11.18 -1.42 9.77
CA GLY A 47 12.29 -0.58 10.19
C GLY A 47 12.24 -0.16 11.66
N LEU A 48 11.13 -0.42 12.36
CA LEU A 48 10.96 -0.04 13.76
C LEU A 48 11.62 -1.08 14.69
N PRO A 49 12.14 -0.67 15.85
CA PRO A 49 12.64 -1.62 16.84
C PRO A 49 11.49 -2.52 17.35
N PRO A 50 11.80 -3.77 17.78
CA PRO A 50 10.79 -4.72 18.23
C PRO A 50 10.05 -4.27 19.49
N SER A 51 10.68 -3.42 20.30
CA SER A 51 10.07 -2.76 21.45
C SER A 51 10.51 -1.29 21.47
N LEU A 52 9.56 -0.42 21.79
CA LEU A 52 9.71 1.02 21.90
C LEU A 52 9.53 1.39 23.37
N ASP A 53 10.63 1.57 24.08
CA ASP A 53 10.63 2.08 25.44
C ASP A 53 10.59 3.62 25.40
N PRO A 54 9.45 4.28 25.73
CA PRO A 54 9.32 5.72 25.63
C PRO A 54 10.25 6.49 26.58
N GLU A 55 10.80 5.84 27.60
CA GLU A 55 11.72 6.44 28.56
C GLU A 55 13.15 6.48 28.04
N ARG A 56 13.50 5.58 27.11
CA ARG A 56 14.84 5.48 26.50
C ARG A 56 14.96 6.21 25.17
N LEU A 57 13.84 6.43 24.49
CA LEU A 57 13.83 7.09 23.18
C LEU A 57 13.95 8.61 23.33
N PRO A 58 14.66 9.29 22.41
CA PRO A 58 14.74 10.74 22.42
C PRO A 58 13.35 11.35 22.19
N ARG A 59 13.08 12.48 22.84
CA ARG A 59 11.85 13.24 22.62
C ARG A 59 11.86 13.86 21.23
N TRP A 60 10.67 13.98 20.64
CA TRP A 60 10.50 14.69 19.39
C TRP A 60 10.99 16.15 19.53
N PRO A 61 11.83 16.67 18.62
CA PRO A 61 12.40 17.99 18.77
C PRO A 61 11.33 19.07 18.75
N GLN A 62 11.43 20.02 19.67
CA GLN A 62 10.60 21.22 19.65
C GLN A 62 10.83 21.99 18.33
N GLY A 63 9.76 22.54 17.75
CA GLY A 63 9.80 23.29 16.49
C GLY A 63 9.76 22.44 15.22
N ARG A 64 9.78 21.10 15.30
CA ARG A 64 9.48 20.23 14.15
C ARG A 64 7.98 19.90 14.11
N PRO A 65 7.21 20.44 13.15
CA PRO A 65 5.75 20.29 13.13
C PRO A 65 5.35 18.84 12.86
N LEU A 66 4.62 18.24 13.81
CA LEU A 66 4.08 16.88 13.72
C LEU A 66 3.03 16.75 12.64
N PHE A 67 2.25 17.80 12.39
CA PHE A 67 1.31 17.84 11.26
C PHE A 67 1.98 17.45 9.94
N LYS A 68 3.18 18.01 9.67
CA LYS A 68 3.93 17.73 8.45
C LYS A 68 4.51 16.31 8.44
N MET A 69 4.92 15.79 9.59
CA MET A 69 5.56 14.48 9.67
C MET A 69 4.57 13.31 9.66
N LEU A 70 3.37 13.52 10.20
CA LEU A 70 2.26 12.56 10.14
C LEU A 70 1.59 12.55 8.76
N ARG A 71 1.70 13.64 8.00
CA ARG A 71 1.33 13.69 6.59
C ARG A 71 2.34 12.89 5.76
N LYS A 72 1.93 11.72 5.27
CA LYS A 72 2.67 10.97 4.26
C LYS A 72 1.84 10.91 2.98
N VAL A 73 2.38 11.47 1.93
CA VAL A 73 1.74 11.61 0.61
C VAL A 73 2.57 10.84 -0.42
N ASP A 74 1.93 10.32 -1.46
CA ASP A 74 2.66 9.79 -2.62
C ASP A 74 2.98 10.91 -3.62
N LEU A 75 3.87 10.67 -4.59
CA LEU A 75 4.23 11.70 -5.58
C LEU A 75 3.05 12.09 -6.48
N ALA A 76 2.06 11.22 -6.67
CA ALA A 76 0.88 11.52 -7.45
C ALA A 76 0.06 12.61 -6.75
N GLU A 77 -0.17 12.47 -5.45
CA GLU A 77 -0.83 13.49 -4.66
C GLU A 77 -0.01 14.78 -4.57
N VAL A 78 1.32 14.69 -4.38
CA VAL A 78 2.21 15.88 -4.41
C VAL A 78 2.01 16.68 -5.69
N ARG A 79 1.90 16.00 -6.84
CA ARG A 79 1.66 16.66 -8.13
C ARG A 79 0.29 17.30 -8.23
N GLU A 80 -0.75 16.64 -7.72
CA GLU A 80 -2.09 17.24 -7.71
C GLU A 80 -2.14 18.47 -6.81
N ILE A 81 -1.43 18.45 -5.68
CA ILE A 81 -1.25 19.62 -4.81
C ILE A 81 -0.53 20.74 -5.55
N GLU A 82 0.62 20.46 -6.15
CA GLU A 82 1.38 21.45 -6.92
C GLU A 82 0.58 22.00 -8.11
N ASN A 83 -0.21 21.17 -8.79
CA ASN A 83 -1.06 21.58 -9.90
C ASN A 83 -2.18 22.51 -9.42
N ALA A 84 -2.83 22.19 -8.29
CA ALA A 84 -3.85 23.04 -7.68
C ALA A 84 -3.25 24.38 -7.24
N GLU A 85 -2.09 24.37 -6.58
CA GLU A 85 -1.38 25.59 -6.17
C GLU A 85 -0.98 26.45 -7.38
N ARG A 86 -0.45 25.84 -8.45
CA ARG A 86 -0.13 26.53 -9.71
C ARG A 86 -1.36 27.14 -10.39
N ALA A 87 -2.54 26.53 -10.19
CA ALA A 87 -3.81 27.07 -10.66
C ALA A 87 -4.42 28.12 -9.70
N GLY A 88 -3.74 28.47 -8.59
CA GLY A 88 -4.23 29.39 -7.58
C GLY A 88 -5.34 28.81 -6.68
N GLY A 89 -5.54 27.49 -6.72
CA GLY A 89 -6.51 26.76 -5.92
C GLY A 89 -5.89 26.05 -4.72
N VAL A 90 -6.74 25.40 -3.93
CA VAL A 90 -6.34 24.47 -2.86
C VAL A 90 -6.68 23.07 -3.34
N TYR A 91 -5.75 22.13 -3.17
CA TYR A 91 -6.06 20.72 -3.41
C TYR A 91 -7.04 20.24 -2.34
N GLU A 92 -8.28 20.06 -2.75
CA GLU A 92 -9.35 19.51 -1.93
C GLU A 92 -9.70 18.12 -2.45
N ARG A 93 -9.66 17.13 -1.55
CA ARG A 93 -10.18 15.79 -1.80
C ARG A 93 -11.43 15.64 -0.95
N GLU A 94 -12.47 15.05 -1.53
CA GLU A 94 -13.72 14.79 -0.82
C GLU A 94 -13.44 13.90 0.40
N LEU A 95 -13.78 14.42 1.58
CA LEU A 95 -13.64 13.69 2.85
C LEU A 95 -14.65 12.52 2.89
N PHE A 96 -14.30 11.48 3.63
CA PHE A 96 -15.18 10.34 3.95
C PHE A 96 -15.48 9.41 2.76
N GLN A 97 -14.63 9.43 1.72
CA GLN A 97 -14.75 8.52 0.57
C GLN A 97 -13.74 7.38 0.56
N ASP A 98 -12.59 7.58 1.18
CA ASP A 98 -11.48 6.64 1.17
C ASP A 98 -11.00 6.50 2.61
N VAL A 99 -11.49 5.46 3.29
CA VAL A 99 -11.25 5.23 4.72
C VAL A 99 -9.76 5.28 5.10
N PHE A 100 -8.86 4.81 4.22
CA PHE A 100 -7.43 4.81 4.52
C PHE A 100 -6.85 6.22 4.41
N TRP A 101 -7.26 6.96 3.39
CA TRP A 101 -6.94 8.37 3.22
C TRP A 101 -7.49 9.23 4.37
N ASP A 102 -8.75 9.05 4.73
CA ASP A 102 -9.43 9.77 5.81
C ASP A 102 -8.74 9.53 7.15
N LEU A 103 -8.32 8.28 7.42
CA LEU A 103 -7.51 7.98 8.60
C LEU A 103 -6.18 8.77 8.60
N GLY A 104 -5.54 8.94 7.44
CA GLY A 104 -4.37 9.81 7.28
C GLY A 104 -4.67 11.27 7.64
N GLN A 105 -5.84 11.79 7.25
CA GLN A 105 -6.30 13.13 7.64
C GLN A 105 -6.56 13.23 9.16
N THR A 106 -7.15 12.20 9.77
CA THR A 106 -7.28 12.12 11.23
C THR A 106 -5.93 12.13 11.92
N MET A 107 -4.91 11.44 11.39
CA MET A 107 -3.54 11.51 11.92
C MET A 107 -2.94 12.92 11.79
N MET A 108 -3.17 13.60 10.67
CA MET A 108 -2.74 14.98 10.48
C MET A 108 -3.44 15.92 11.48
N ALA A 109 -4.73 15.76 11.71
CA ALA A 109 -5.49 16.55 12.69
C ALA A 109 -4.96 16.33 14.13
N ILE A 110 -4.61 15.08 14.49
CA ILE A 110 -3.90 14.75 15.73
C ILE A 110 -2.55 15.49 15.80
N GLY A 111 -1.76 15.46 14.73
CA GLY A 111 -0.51 16.19 14.63
C GLY A 111 -0.66 17.69 14.86
N LYS A 112 -1.67 18.31 14.23
CA LYS A 112 -2.00 19.73 14.40
C LYS A 112 -2.41 20.05 15.84
N ALA A 113 -3.15 19.16 16.49
CA ALA A 113 -3.53 19.31 17.90
C ALA A 113 -2.27 19.34 18.79
N LEU A 114 -1.36 18.38 18.59
CA LEU A 114 -0.09 18.30 19.31
C LEU A 114 0.80 19.53 19.05
N ASP A 115 0.90 19.98 17.81
CA ASP A 115 1.65 21.19 17.44
C ASP A 115 1.06 22.45 18.09
N SER A 116 -0.24 22.45 18.39
CA SER A 116 -0.94 23.52 19.12
C SER A 116 -0.82 23.38 20.65
N GLY A 117 -0.01 22.45 21.15
CA GLY A 117 0.20 22.21 22.57
C GLY A 117 -0.91 21.41 23.25
N ARG A 118 -1.83 20.80 22.48
CA ARG A 118 -2.92 19.99 23.04
C ARG A 118 -2.40 18.70 23.61
N THR A 119 -2.95 18.30 24.75
CA THR A 119 -2.59 17.05 25.43
C THR A 119 -3.62 15.93 25.21
N TRP A 120 -4.72 16.23 24.52
CA TRP A 120 -5.80 15.28 24.26
C TRP A 120 -6.65 15.72 23.06
N CYS A 121 -7.44 14.80 22.51
CA CYS A 121 -8.48 15.10 21.53
C CYS A 121 -9.60 14.04 21.55
N VAL A 122 -10.68 14.32 20.83
CA VAL A 122 -11.80 13.40 20.61
C VAL A 122 -11.96 13.17 19.12
N VAL A 123 -11.97 11.91 18.69
CA VAL A 123 -12.37 11.53 17.32
C VAL A 123 -13.81 11.04 17.39
N GLN A 124 -14.73 11.63 16.63
CA GLN A 124 -16.17 11.34 16.77
C GLN A 124 -16.86 11.33 15.40
N ASP A 125 -17.90 10.52 15.26
CA ASP A 125 -18.77 10.55 14.08
C ASP A 125 -19.67 11.79 14.04
N SER A 126 -20.21 12.07 12.85
CA SER A 126 -21.14 13.19 12.65
C SER A 126 -22.43 13.01 13.44
N GLU A 127 -22.88 11.77 13.66
CA GLU A 127 -24.10 11.45 14.42
C GLU A 127 -23.86 11.36 15.93
N GLN A 128 -22.61 11.52 16.38
CA GLN A 128 -22.20 11.45 17.78
C GLN A 128 -22.55 10.12 18.48
N THR A 129 -22.71 9.04 17.71
CA THR A 129 -23.02 7.70 18.23
C THR A 129 -21.80 7.00 18.81
N LEU A 130 -20.60 7.41 18.40
CA LEU A 130 -19.35 6.76 18.69
C LEU A 130 -18.22 7.79 18.79
N ALA A 131 -17.38 7.66 19.81
CA ALA A 131 -16.18 8.48 19.91
C ALA A 131 -14.96 7.69 20.39
N VAL A 132 -13.77 8.15 20.03
CA VAL A 132 -12.48 7.69 20.52
C VAL A 132 -11.81 8.84 21.26
N LEU A 133 -11.72 8.71 22.58
CA LEU A 133 -11.03 9.65 23.45
C LEU A 133 -9.53 9.34 23.40
N LEU A 134 -8.70 10.33 23.12
CA LEU A 134 -7.24 10.20 23.04
C LEU A 134 -6.57 11.16 24.03
N ARG A 135 -5.66 10.65 24.87
CA ARG A 135 -4.73 11.46 25.67
C ARG A 135 -3.30 11.19 25.23
N PHE A 136 -2.59 12.25 24.88
CA PHE A 136 -1.20 12.19 24.47
C PHE A 136 -0.28 12.22 25.69
N LEU A 137 0.63 11.26 25.77
CA LEU A 137 1.58 11.14 26.88
C LEU A 137 2.91 11.81 26.53
N CYS A 138 3.41 11.51 25.32
CA CYS A 138 4.63 12.09 24.79
C CYS A 138 4.76 11.78 23.30
N VAL A 139 5.70 12.46 22.64
CA VAL A 139 6.13 12.12 21.29
C VAL A 139 7.61 11.79 21.31
N VAL A 140 7.96 10.64 20.75
CA VAL A 140 9.34 10.12 20.70
C VAL A 140 9.82 10.05 19.26
N CYS A 141 11.13 10.17 19.06
CA CYS A 141 11.78 9.87 17.80
C CYS A 141 12.04 8.37 17.73
N VAL A 142 11.43 7.67 16.79
CA VAL A 142 11.79 6.27 16.51
C VAL A 142 13.07 6.21 15.67
N ASP A 143 13.20 7.16 14.75
CA ASP A 143 14.39 7.45 13.95
C ASP A 143 14.49 8.98 13.72
N SER A 144 15.30 9.43 12.75
CA SER A 144 15.48 10.87 12.45
C SER A 144 14.21 11.59 11.98
N ASP A 145 13.25 10.87 11.40
CA ASP A 145 12.12 11.40 10.62
C ASP A 145 10.77 10.71 10.92
N THR A 146 10.74 9.76 11.86
CA THR A 146 9.53 9.01 12.24
C THR A 146 9.12 9.34 13.68
N PRO A 147 8.08 10.18 13.89
CA PRO A 147 7.53 10.39 15.21
C PRO A 147 6.68 9.18 15.66
N GLY A 148 6.85 8.78 16.91
CA GLY A 148 5.93 7.88 17.61
C GLY A 148 5.12 8.66 18.65
N VAL A 149 3.81 8.76 18.46
CA VAL A 149 2.92 9.43 19.44
C VAL A 149 2.44 8.40 20.45
N VAL A 150 3.02 8.45 21.66
CA VAL A 150 2.63 7.55 22.75
C VAL A 150 1.40 8.14 23.43
N LEU A 151 0.34 7.35 23.50
CA LEU A 151 -0.98 7.83 23.93
C LEU A 151 -1.75 6.76 24.69
N THR A 152 -2.77 7.21 25.43
CA THR A 152 -3.83 6.34 25.93
C THR A 152 -5.14 6.63 25.21
N TYR A 153 -5.96 5.61 24.99
CA TYR A 153 -7.21 5.73 24.26
C TYR A 153 -8.36 4.94 24.87
N TRP A 154 -9.59 5.43 24.68
CA TRP A 154 -10.82 4.71 25.01
C TRP A 154 -11.89 4.98 23.95
N ALA A 155 -12.50 3.92 23.44
CA ALA A 155 -13.65 4.01 22.54
C ALA A 155 -14.95 3.92 23.34
N ILE A 156 -15.81 4.93 23.18
CA ILE A 156 -17.10 5.05 23.83
C ILE A 156 -18.23 4.98 22.80
N ASN A 157 -19.42 4.56 23.26
CA ASN A 157 -20.67 4.55 22.50
C ASN A 157 -21.78 5.23 23.35
N ASN A 158 -23.02 5.19 22.89
CA ASN A 158 -24.17 5.73 23.63
C ASN A 158 -24.32 5.19 25.06
N GLU A 159 -23.95 3.93 25.32
CA GLU A 159 -24.07 3.31 26.65
C GLU A 159 -23.02 3.84 27.63
N THR A 160 -21.80 4.09 27.15
CA THR A 160 -20.69 4.60 27.96
C THR A 160 -20.46 6.11 27.78
N GLY A 161 -21.36 6.80 27.07
CA GLY A 161 -21.20 8.19 26.67
C GLY A 161 -21.13 9.15 27.85
N ALA A 162 -21.89 8.89 28.91
CA ALA A 162 -21.89 9.70 30.13
C ALA A 162 -20.51 9.71 30.81
N GLU A 163 -19.88 8.54 31.00
CA GLU A 163 -18.52 8.45 31.57
C GLU A 163 -17.48 9.12 30.67
N GLY A 164 -17.65 9.02 29.35
CA GLY A 164 -16.80 9.73 28.39
C GLY A 164 -16.94 11.25 28.49
N ALA A 165 -18.16 11.75 28.65
CA ALA A 165 -18.44 13.16 28.84
C ALA A 165 -17.84 13.70 30.16
N ASP A 166 -17.88 12.91 31.24
CA ASP A 166 -17.22 13.26 32.50
C ASP A 166 -15.70 13.41 32.32
N TRP A 167 -15.07 12.50 31.56
CA TRP A 167 -13.65 12.61 31.23
C TRP A 167 -13.35 13.85 30.39
N ILE A 168 -14.17 14.16 29.37
CA ILE A 168 -14.02 15.37 28.55
C ILE A 168 -14.14 16.63 29.41
N CYS A 169 -15.17 16.71 30.27
CA CYS A 169 -15.36 17.81 31.21
C CYS A 169 -14.15 17.99 32.15
N MET A 170 -13.55 16.89 32.61
CA MET A 170 -12.34 16.93 33.42
C MET A 170 -11.15 17.49 32.63
N GLN A 171 -10.95 17.08 31.37
CA GLN A 171 -9.85 17.59 30.56
C GLN A 171 -10.01 19.07 30.19
N MET A 172 -11.24 19.53 29.91
CA MET A 172 -11.54 20.95 29.64
C MET A 172 -11.20 21.88 30.82
N ARG A 173 -11.20 21.36 32.06
CA ARG A 173 -10.76 22.13 33.24
C ARG A 173 -9.25 22.29 33.32
N ARG A 174 -8.48 21.44 32.64
CA ARG A 174 -7.00 21.42 32.64
C ARG A 174 -6.39 22.08 31.41
N ASP A 175 -7.04 21.95 30.26
CA ASP A 175 -6.59 22.45 28.95
C ASP A 175 -7.71 23.26 28.28
N VAL A 176 -7.39 24.44 27.76
CA VAL A 176 -8.38 25.41 27.26
C VAL A 176 -8.84 25.03 25.86
N GLY A 177 -9.86 24.19 25.77
CA GLY A 177 -10.57 23.89 24.52
C GLY A 177 -10.55 22.41 24.15
N VAL A 178 -11.48 22.04 23.28
CA VAL A 178 -11.65 20.67 22.79
C VAL A 178 -11.13 20.61 21.36
N THR A 179 -10.24 19.65 21.07
CA THR A 179 -9.94 19.31 19.69
C THR A 179 -10.84 18.15 19.28
N GLU A 180 -11.90 18.47 18.57
CA GLU A 180 -12.82 17.49 18.00
C GLU A 180 -12.43 17.20 16.54
N ILE A 181 -12.27 15.92 16.21
CA ILE A 181 -11.91 15.43 14.89
C ILE A 181 -13.09 14.61 14.39
N LYS A 182 -13.69 15.02 13.27
CA LYS A 182 -14.79 14.27 12.64
C LYS A 182 -14.24 13.10 11.83
N ALA A 183 -14.80 11.91 12.03
CA ALA A 183 -14.39 10.68 11.35
C ALA A 183 -15.59 9.78 11.07
N THR A 184 -15.53 8.95 10.03
CA THR A 184 -16.58 7.93 9.84
C THR A 184 -16.47 6.81 10.88
N VAL A 185 -17.55 6.04 11.07
CA VAL A 185 -17.52 4.86 11.95
C VAL A 185 -16.46 3.84 11.48
N LEU A 186 -16.34 3.62 10.17
CA LEU A 186 -15.37 2.69 9.61
C LEU A 186 -13.93 3.18 9.79
N GLU A 187 -13.69 4.48 9.64
CA GLU A 187 -12.40 5.12 9.91
C GLU A 187 -12.00 4.97 11.39
N MET A 188 -12.92 5.21 12.33
CA MET A 188 -12.66 5.00 13.76
C MET A 188 -12.37 3.53 14.10
N LYS A 189 -13.09 2.57 13.48
CA LYS A 189 -12.78 1.14 13.61
C LYS A 189 -11.35 0.84 13.12
N LEU A 190 -10.91 1.46 12.01
CA LEU A 190 -9.56 1.30 11.47
C LEU A 190 -8.51 1.94 12.39
N LEU A 191 -8.74 3.14 12.91
CA LEU A 191 -7.88 3.80 13.91
C LEU A 191 -7.67 2.89 15.12
N LEU A 192 -8.73 2.32 15.67
CA LEU A 192 -8.65 1.43 16.84
C LEU A 192 -7.94 0.11 16.53
N LYS A 193 -8.04 -0.39 15.29
CA LYS A 193 -7.24 -1.54 14.85
C LYS A 193 -5.75 -1.20 14.83
N VAL A 194 -5.37 -0.04 14.29
CA VAL A 194 -3.97 0.44 14.28
C VAL A 194 -3.45 0.58 15.71
N LEU A 195 -4.21 1.23 16.60
CA LEU A 195 -3.84 1.38 18.00
C LEU A 195 -3.69 0.01 18.70
N ALA A 196 -4.64 -0.90 18.53
CA ALA A 196 -4.54 -2.24 19.12
C ALA A 196 -3.34 -3.04 18.60
N MET A 197 -2.98 -2.89 17.31
CA MET A 197 -1.79 -3.52 16.73
C MET A 197 -0.49 -2.97 17.29
N ASN A 198 -0.45 -1.67 17.58
CA ASN A 198 0.76 -0.97 18.02
C ASN A 198 0.95 -0.98 19.52
N ALA A 199 -0.09 -1.25 20.32
CA ALA A 199 0.02 -1.44 21.76
C ALA A 199 1.11 -2.47 22.15
N ARG A 200 1.33 -3.48 21.31
CA ARG A 200 2.35 -4.52 21.52
C ARG A 200 3.80 -4.05 21.36
N LEU A 201 4.01 -2.87 20.78
CA LEU A 201 5.35 -2.30 20.63
C LEU A 201 5.84 -1.64 21.92
N LEU A 202 4.93 -1.30 22.83
CA LEU A 202 5.30 -0.74 24.12
C LEU A 202 5.60 -1.88 25.11
N PRO A 203 6.65 -1.75 25.94
CA PRO A 203 6.95 -2.76 26.94
C PRO A 203 5.81 -2.86 27.97
N PRO A 204 5.43 -4.07 28.42
CA PRO A 204 4.33 -4.26 29.38
C PRO A 204 4.59 -3.61 30.74
N GLU A 205 5.86 -3.29 31.05
CA GLU A 205 6.29 -2.59 32.26
C GLU A 205 5.99 -1.08 32.20
N TYR A 206 5.87 -0.49 31.00
CA TYR A 206 5.56 0.92 30.84
C TYR A 206 4.11 1.20 31.23
N LYS A 207 3.93 1.69 32.47
CA LYS A 207 2.64 1.98 33.08
C LYS A 207 2.56 3.48 33.41
N PRO A 208 2.24 4.33 32.42
CA PRO A 208 2.14 5.76 32.64
C PRO A 208 1.03 6.07 33.66
N PRO A 209 1.14 7.17 34.42
CA PRO A 209 0.11 7.57 35.36
C PRO A 209 -1.20 7.81 34.62
N LYS A 210 -2.29 7.30 35.22
CA LYS A 210 -3.66 7.42 34.70
C LYS A 210 -4.49 8.25 35.65
N ASP A 211 -5.39 9.05 35.10
CA ASP A 211 -6.40 9.75 35.89
C ASP A 211 -7.46 8.77 36.44
N PRO A 212 -8.19 9.14 37.52
CA PRO A 212 -9.26 8.29 38.06
C PRO A 212 -10.34 7.91 37.03
N LEU A 213 -10.61 8.79 36.06
CA LEU A 213 -11.57 8.56 34.97
C LEU A 213 -11.00 7.74 33.80
N GLU A 214 -9.74 7.32 33.87
CA GLU A 214 -9.06 6.56 32.80
C GLU A 214 -9.02 5.05 33.04
N LYS A 215 -9.93 4.53 33.86
CA LYS A 215 -10.07 3.09 34.16
C LYS A 215 -10.12 2.21 32.91
N HIS A 216 -10.75 2.69 31.83
CA HIS A 216 -10.96 1.94 30.58
C HIS A 216 -9.93 2.25 29.48
N PHE A 217 -9.02 3.19 29.73
CA PHE A 217 -8.05 3.61 28.73
C PHE A 217 -6.99 2.55 28.52
N LYS A 218 -6.70 2.28 27.24
CA LYS A 218 -5.65 1.38 26.77
C LYS A 218 -4.45 2.20 26.32
N LEU A 219 -3.26 1.65 26.49
CA LEU A 219 -2.00 2.27 26.10
C LEU A 219 -1.63 1.84 24.66
N SER A 220 -1.13 2.77 23.84
CA SER A 220 -0.65 2.50 22.49
C SER A 220 0.36 3.54 22.02
N VAL A 221 0.96 3.28 20.85
CA VAL A 221 1.74 4.24 20.08
C VAL A 221 1.14 4.38 18.67
N LEU A 222 1.13 5.59 18.14
CA LEU A 222 0.65 5.91 16.79
C LEU A 222 1.84 6.31 15.91
N PHE A 223 1.89 5.78 14.68
CA PHE A 223 2.87 6.14 13.65
C PHE A 223 2.16 6.77 12.45
N PRO A 224 2.87 7.59 11.65
CA PRO A 224 2.39 8.01 10.34
C PRO A 224 1.94 6.81 9.49
N LEU A 225 0.92 7.02 8.66
CA LEU A 225 0.51 6.06 7.62
C LEU A 225 0.89 6.61 6.25
N ALA A 226 1.69 5.86 5.52
CA ALA A 226 2.05 6.12 4.14
C ALA A 226 1.26 5.21 3.17
N PRO A 227 1.03 5.66 1.92
CA PRO A 227 0.59 4.79 0.85
C PRO A 227 1.50 3.57 0.69
N LEU A 228 0.92 2.44 0.28
CA LEU A 228 1.69 1.22 0.05
C LEU A 228 2.54 1.35 -1.21
N SER A 229 3.81 0.99 -1.11
CA SER A 229 4.70 0.87 -2.26
C SER A 229 4.25 -0.25 -3.21
N PHE A 230 4.68 -0.18 -4.47
CA PHE A 230 4.28 -1.14 -5.50
C PHE A 230 4.75 -2.58 -5.24
N ASP A 231 5.95 -2.75 -4.70
CA ASP A 231 6.47 -4.07 -4.32
C ASP A 231 5.59 -4.72 -3.24
N VAL A 232 5.16 -3.93 -2.25
CA VAL A 232 4.23 -4.36 -1.20
C VAL A 232 2.87 -4.67 -1.78
N LEU A 233 2.30 -3.78 -2.60
CA LEU A 233 1.02 -4.00 -3.27
C LEU A 233 1.05 -5.29 -4.07
N GLY A 234 2.07 -5.49 -4.90
CA GLY A 234 2.16 -6.68 -5.71
C GLY A 234 2.41 -7.95 -4.88
N LYS A 235 3.09 -7.85 -3.71
CA LYS A 235 3.19 -8.96 -2.74
C LYS A 235 1.83 -9.30 -2.15
N LEU A 236 1.08 -8.31 -1.66
CA LEU A 236 -0.23 -8.49 -1.02
C LEU A 236 -1.32 -8.93 -2.02
N ASN A 237 -1.17 -8.60 -3.30
CA ASN A 237 -2.05 -9.04 -4.39
C ASN A 237 -1.67 -10.42 -4.97
N SER A 238 -0.46 -10.93 -4.74
CA SER A 238 0.05 -12.16 -5.41
C SER A 238 -0.53 -13.49 -4.92
N ASP A 239 -1.27 -13.52 -3.80
CA ASP A 239 -1.86 -14.75 -3.23
C ASP A 239 -3.37 -14.63 -3.02
N VAL A 240 -4.15 -14.64 -4.10
CA VAL A 240 -5.62 -14.67 -4.02
C VAL A 240 -6.18 -16.06 -3.65
N GLY A 241 -5.32 -17.03 -3.36
CA GLY A 241 -5.71 -18.42 -3.12
C GLY A 241 -6.25 -19.09 -4.39
N CYS A 242 -6.99 -20.19 -4.20
CA CYS A 242 -7.72 -20.87 -5.26
C CYS A 242 -8.82 -19.95 -5.82
N ALA A 243 -8.91 -19.82 -7.14
CA ALA A 243 -9.91 -18.96 -7.80
C ALA A 243 -11.36 -19.25 -7.40
N LEU A 244 -11.69 -20.52 -7.12
CA LEU A 244 -13.03 -20.88 -6.62
C LEU A 244 -13.18 -20.86 -5.11
N CYS A 245 -12.31 -21.54 -4.36
CA CYS A 245 -12.55 -21.78 -2.94
C CYS A 245 -11.71 -20.92 -2.00
N GLY A 246 -10.78 -20.10 -2.51
CA GLY A 246 -9.89 -19.24 -1.71
C GLY A 246 -8.85 -19.97 -0.86
N LYS A 247 -8.88 -21.31 -0.78
CA LYS A 247 -7.86 -22.09 -0.05
C LYS A 247 -6.49 -21.91 -0.68
N ARG A 248 -5.44 -22.16 0.13
CA ARG A 248 -4.04 -22.07 -0.31
C ARG A 248 -3.84 -22.84 -1.63
N GLN A 249 -3.25 -22.16 -2.61
CA GLN A 249 -2.95 -22.73 -3.92
C GLN A 249 -1.91 -23.85 -3.80
N ALA A 250 -2.07 -24.89 -4.61
CA ALA A 250 -1.05 -25.92 -4.79
C ALA A 250 -0.77 -26.24 -6.26
N SER A 251 -1.65 -25.81 -7.18
CA SER A 251 -1.42 -25.91 -8.62
C SER A 251 -1.92 -24.68 -9.36
N ARG A 252 -1.50 -24.55 -10.62
CA ARG A 252 -1.98 -23.53 -11.56
C ARG A 252 -2.50 -24.19 -12.82
N CYS A 253 -3.28 -23.44 -13.61
CA CYS A 253 -3.66 -23.89 -14.94
C CYS A 253 -2.40 -24.20 -15.76
N SER A 254 -2.23 -25.44 -16.18
CA SER A 254 -1.05 -25.92 -16.93
C SER A 254 -0.92 -25.37 -18.35
N GLN A 255 -1.94 -24.65 -18.84
CA GLN A 255 -1.94 -24.09 -20.18
C GLN A 255 -1.52 -22.62 -20.20
N CYS A 256 -2.06 -21.80 -19.28
CA CYS A 256 -1.80 -20.36 -19.27
C CYS A 256 -1.07 -19.84 -18.03
N HIS A 257 -0.99 -20.66 -16.97
CA HIS A 257 -0.36 -20.34 -15.68
C HIS A 257 -0.88 -19.07 -14.97
N SER A 258 -1.99 -18.47 -15.43
CA SER A 258 -2.52 -17.20 -14.93
C SER A 258 -3.48 -17.34 -13.74
N VAL A 259 -4.04 -18.53 -13.51
CA VAL A 259 -5.00 -18.80 -12.42
C VAL A 259 -4.52 -19.98 -11.58
N SER A 260 -4.77 -19.88 -10.28
CA SER A 260 -4.36 -20.86 -9.26
C SER A 260 -5.56 -21.64 -8.70
N TYR A 261 -5.35 -22.92 -8.42
CA TYR A 261 -6.36 -23.81 -7.84
C TYR A 261 -5.82 -24.50 -6.57
N CYS A 262 -6.72 -24.93 -5.68
CA CYS A 262 -6.36 -25.68 -4.47
C CYS A 262 -6.00 -27.13 -4.81
N GLY A 263 -5.07 -27.74 -4.09
CA GLY A 263 -4.67 -29.14 -4.30
C GLY A 263 -3.54 -29.34 -5.33
N ALA A 264 -2.79 -30.44 -5.20
CA ALA A 264 -1.79 -30.87 -6.16
C ALA A 264 -2.35 -31.97 -7.07
N GLY A 265 -1.98 -31.95 -8.36
CA GLY A 265 -2.40 -32.97 -9.32
C GLY A 265 -3.92 -33.11 -9.46
N THR A 266 -4.44 -34.32 -9.26
CA THR A 266 -5.88 -34.64 -9.44
C THR A 266 -6.78 -33.97 -8.40
N SER A 267 -6.25 -33.58 -7.24
CA SER A 267 -7.03 -32.91 -6.20
C SER A 267 -7.43 -31.47 -6.55
N SER A 268 -6.77 -30.82 -7.52
CA SER A 268 -7.18 -29.50 -8.04
C SER A 268 -8.23 -29.54 -9.14
N LEU A 269 -8.49 -30.73 -9.68
CA LEU A 269 -9.38 -30.92 -10.81
C LEU A 269 -10.82 -30.46 -10.54
N PRO A 270 -11.43 -30.64 -9.36
CA PRO A 270 -12.79 -30.16 -9.11
C PRO A 270 -12.90 -28.64 -9.23
N CYS A 271 -11.96 -27.91 -8.61
CA CYS A 271 -11.98 -26.45 -8.68
C CYS A 271 -11.66 -25.92 -10.08
N GLN A 272 -10.68 -26.54 -10.77
CA GLN A 272 -10.37 -26.15 -12.13
C GLN A 272 -11.53 -26.43 -13.10
N LYS A 273 -12.19 -27.58 -12.99
CA LYS A 273 -13.34 -27.93 -13.84
C LYS A 273 -14.52 -26.99 -13.62
N ALA A 274 -14.79 -26.63 -12.38
CA ALA A 274 -15.89 -25.72 -12.06
C ALA A 274 -15.61 -24.27 -12.49
N ASP A 275 -14.35 -23.81 -12.48
CA ASP A 275 -13.95 -22.48 -12.97
C ASP A 275 -13.74 -22.46 -14.49
N TRP A 276 -13.64 -23.62 -15.13
CA TRP A 276 -13.32 -23.71 -16.55
C TRP A 276 -14.26 -22.91 -17.45
N PRO A 277 -15.59 -22.87 -17.25
CA PRO A 277 -16.48 -22.06 -18.09
C PRO A 277 -16.09 -20.57 -18.12
N SER A 278 -15.74 -19.97 -16.98
CA SER A 278 -15.27 -18.59 -16.86
C SER A 278 -13.83 -18.41 -17.33
N HIS A 279 -12.94 -19.35 -16.98
CA HIS A 279 -11.51 -19.24 -17.25
C HIS A 279 -11.12 -19.55 -18.71
N LYS A 280 -11.88 -20.41 -19.40
CA LYS A 280 -11.55 -20.96 -20.73
C LYS A 280 -11.24 -19.88 -21.77
N GLN A 281 -11.99 -18.78 -21.77
CA GLN A 281 -11.76 -17.67 -22.71
C GLN A 281 -10.39 -17.03 -22.47
N THR A 282 -10.08 -16.68 -21.23
CA THR A 282 -8.76 -16.15 -20.82
C THR A 282 -7.64 -17.13 -21.14
N CYS A 283 -7.82 -18.41 -20.80
CA CYS A 283 -6.82 -19.44 -21.00
C CYS A 283 -6.49 -19.65 -22.49
N ARG A 284 -7.52 -19.73 -23.34
CA ARG A 284 -7.35 -19.92 -24.78
C ARG A 284 -6.76 -18.69 -25.45
N SER A 285 -7.12 -17.49 -24.99
CA SER A 285 -6.55 -16.23 -25.45
C SER A 285 -5.03 -16.24 -25.34
N LEU A 286 -4.47 -16.65 -24.19
CA LEU A 286 -3.03 -16.66 -23.95
C LEU A 286 -2.26 -17.74 -24.74
N LYS A 287 -2.86 -18.93 -24.91
CA LYS A 287 -2.22 -20.05 -25.62
C LYS A 287 -1.94 -19.75 -27.09
N GLY A 288 -2.81 -18.96 -27.73
CA GLY A 288 -2.70 -18.55 -29.13
C GLY A 288 -2.19 -17.12 -29.32
N GLY A 289 -1.55 -16.55 -28.30
CA GLY A 289 -0.95 -15.23 -28.39
C GLY A 289 0.29 -15.21 -29.28
N HIS A 290 0.55 -14.06 -29.89
CA HIS A 290 1.80 -13.73 -30.55
C HIS A 290 2.84 -13.32 -29.52
N TRP A 291 3.77 -14.24 -29.22
CA TRP A 291 4.85 -14.04 -28.24
C TRP A 291 6.14 -13.64 -28.95
N VAL A 292 6.71 -12.51 -28.55
CA VAL A 292 8.03 -12.05 -28.99
C VAL A 292 9.01 -12.13 -27.83
N THR A 293 10.29 -12.41 -28.10
CA THR A 293 11.33 -12.36 -27.07
C THR A 293 12.05 -11.03 -27.17
N ILE A 294 11.95 -10.21 -26.13
CA ILE A 294 12.66 -8.94 -26.05
C ILE A 294 13.88 -9.07 -25.13
N PRO A 295 15.08 -8.63 -25.58
CA PRO A 295 16.17 -8.37 -24.68
C PRO A 295 15.87 -7.15 -23.81
N PHE A 296 16.42 -7.10 -22.59
CA PHE A 296 16.37 -5.90 -21.77
C PHE A 296 17.69 -5.62 -21.08
N ARG A 297 17.95 -4.34 -20.81
CA ARG A 297 19.10 -3.82 -20.09
C ARG A 297 18.63 -3.20 -18.77
N MET A 298 19.50 -3.18 -17.77
CA MET A 298 19.19 -2.58 -16.45
C MET A 298 19.46 -1.07 -16.41
N SER A 299 20.18 -0.53 -17.39
CA SER A 299 20.64 0.86 -17.43
C SER A 299 20.57 1.42 -18.85
N PHE A 300 20.74 2.74 -18.96
CA PHE A 300 20.88 3.44 -20.22
C PHE A 300 22.28 3.18 -20.82
N PRO A 301 22.41 3.05 -22.16
CA PRO A 301 23.71 3.06 -22.82
C PRO A 301 24.42 4.37 -22.49
N GLY A 302 25.64 4.30 -21.95
CA GLY A 302 26.47 5.48 -21.65
C GLY A 302 26.10 6.27 -20.39
N GLU A 303 24.96 5.97 -19.74
CA GLU A 303 24.52 6.66 -18.51
C GLU A 303 24.18 5.64 -17.41
N PRO A 304 25.14 5.33 -16.52
CA PRO A 304 24.95 4.28 -15.53
C PRO A 304 23.97 4.64 -14.40
N ASN A 305 23.47 5.89 -14.31
CA ASN A 305 22.72 6.42 -13.15
C ASN A 305 21.26 6.85 -13.40
N ASN A 306 20.61 6.37 -14.46
CA ASN A 306 19.24 6.80 -14.75
C ASN A 306 18.18 5.97 -14.02
N THR A 307 17.81 6.43 -12.83
CA THR A 307 16.65 5.91 -12.10
C THR A 307 15.38 6.61 -12.60
N ILE A 308 14.43 5.86 -13.15
CA ILE A 308 13.10 6.43 -13.46
C ILE A 308 12.22 6.27 -12.22
N LEU A 309 11.87 7.40 -11.61
CA LEU A 309 11.00 7.43 -10.44
C LEU A 309 9.54 7.15 -10.82
N SER A 310 8.91 6.20 -10.13
CA SER A 310 7.47 5.95 -10.29
C SER A 310 6.66 6.93 -9.45
N TYR A 311 5.52 7.40 -9.99
CA TYR A 311 4.64 8.39 -9.35
C TYR A 311 3.95 7.94 -8.06
N HIS A 312 3.98 6.65 -7.74
CA HIS A 312 3.45 6.17 -6.44
C HIS A 312 4.56 5.66 -5.51
N SER A 313 5.82 5.99 -5.80
CA SER A 313 6.90 5.70 -4.86
C SER A 313 6.83 6.71 -3.73
N ASP A 314 6.93 6.25 -2.49
CA ASP A 314 7.20 7.15 -1.36
C ASP A 314 8.68 7.60 -1.40
N ILE A 315 9.01 8.68 -0.68
CA ILE A 315 10.37 9.23 -0.65
C ILE A 315 11.42 8.20 -0.20
N PRO A 316 11.18 7.38 0.85
CA PRO A 316 12.11 6.31 1.22
C PRO A 316 12.37 5.32 0.08
N THR A 317 11.33 4.87 -0.62
CA THR A 317 11.46 3.95 -1.77
C THR A 317 12.25 4.60 -2.90
N ILE A 318 12.09 5.91 -3.12
CA ILE A 318 12.88 6.66 -4.11
C ILE A 318 14.36 6.63 -3.76
N LEU A 319 14.71 6.86 -2.49
CA LEU A 319 16.09 6.81 -2.03
C LEU A 319 16.66 5.40 -2.16
N ASP A 320 15.88 4.37 -1.84
CA ASP A 320 16.29 2.98 -2.01
C ASP A 320 16.50 2.61 -3.49
N GLU A 321 15.60 3.03 -4.39
CA GLU A 321 15.76 2.86 -5.83
C GLU A 321 16.99 3.59 -6.37
N PHE A 322 17.21 4.83 -5.91
CA PHE A 322 18.39 5.60 -6.27
C PHE A 322 19.68 4.93 -5.80
N ASN A 323 19.71 4.48 -4.54
CA ASN A 323 20.85 3.77 -3.96
C ASN A 323 21.13 2.44 -4.68
N TYR A 324 20.08 1.70 -5.05
CA TYR A 324 20.21 0.48 -5.84
C TYR A 324 20.84 0.77 -7.20
N THR A 325 20.31 1.75 -7.95
CA THR A 325 20.88 2.15 -9.24
C THR A 325 22.33 2.61 -9.09
N LEU A 326 22.65 3.39 -8.05
CA LEU A 326 23.99 3.88 -7.78
C LEU A 326 24.97 2.74 -7.47
N ARG A 327 24.59 1.77 -6.60
CA ARG A 327 25.44 0.60 -6.31
C ARG A 327 25.72 -0.20 -7.59
N LYS A 328 24.72 -0.34 -8.45
CA LYS A 328 24.87 -1.04 -9.72
C LYS A 328 25.76 -0.29 -10.72
N ALA A 329 25.59 1.02 -10.81
CA ALA A 329 26.45 1.91 -11.61
C ALA A 329 27.93 1.79 -11.21
N LEU A 330 28.18 1.62 -9.90
CA LEU A 330 29.51 1.40 -9.33
C LEU A 330 30.01 -0.04 -9.49
N GLY A 331 29.29 -0.91 -10.22
CA GLY A 331 29.68 -2.28 -10.50
C GLY A 331 29.53 -3.24 -9.31
N ALA A 332 28.85 -2.85 -8.24
CA ALA A 332 28.65 -3.71 -7.07
C ALA A 332 27.67 -4.87 -7.33
N GLU A 333 26.83 -4.77 -8.36
CA GLU A 333 25.82 -5.79 -8.70
C GLU A 333 25.79 -6.08 -10.22
N ASN A 334 26.72 -6.91 -10.69
CA ASN A 334 26.81 -7.32 -12.10
C ASN A 334 25.88 -8.49 -12.49
N GLY A 335 24.95 -8.86 -11.60
CA GLY A 335 24.04 -9.98 -11.81
C GLY A 335 22.73 -9.61 -12.54
N PRO A 336 22.09 -10.59 -13.19
CA PRO A 336 20.72 -10.43 -13.66
C PRO A 336 19.76 -10.23 -12.48
N PRO A 337 18.63 -9.54 -12.68
CA PRO A 337 17.65 -9.36 -11.62
C PRO A 337 17.10 -10.73 -11.16
N PRO A 338 16.58 -10.88 -9.92
CA PRO A 338 16.02 -12.15 -9.44
C PRO A 338 14.83 -12.63 -10.27
N ASN A 339 14.74 -13.93 -10.58
CA ASN A 339 13.58 -14.51 -11.29
C ASN A 339 12.50 -15.00 -10.30
N ILE A 340 11.87 -14.08 -9.56
CA ILE A 340 10.86 -14.46 -8.55
C ILE A 340 9.60 -15.09 -9.17
N HIS A 341 9.38 -14.85 -10.47
CA HIS A 341 8.25 -15.41 -11.21
C HIS A 341 8.56 -16.81 -11.76
N GLY A 342 9.83 -17.21 -11.88
CA GLY A 342 10.20 -18.48 -12.50
C GLY A 342 9.64 -18.57 -13.93
N GLU A 343 8.91 -19.64 -14.22
CA GLU A 343 8.22 -19.86 -15.50
C GLU A 343 6.81 -19.23 -15.56
N LYS A 344 6.37 -18.55 -14.49
CA LYS A 344 5.01 -18.00 -14.40
C LYS A 344 4.84 -16.87 -15.42
N THR A 345 3.68 -16.84 -16.05
CA THR A 345 3.21 -15.66 -16.75
C THR A 345 2.82 -14.58 -15.75
N PHE A 346 3.29 -13.35 -15.94
CA PHE A 346 2.97 -12.19 -15.13
C PHE A 346 2.67 -10.99 -16.02
N LEU A 347 2.14 -9.92 -15.45
CA LEU A 347 1.79 -8.72 -16.19
C LEU A 347 2.94 -7.70 -16.12
N VAL A 348 3.34 -7.17 -17.27
CA VAL A 348 4.29 -6.08 -17.40
C VAL A 348 3.63 -4.85 -18.02
N LYS A 349 4.12 -3.68 -17.62
CA LYS A 349 3.85 -2.41 -18.28
C LYS A 349 5.02 -2.11 -19.19
N LEU A 350 4.74 -1.90 -20.47
CA LEU A 350 5.70 -1.38 -21.45
C LEU A 350 5.30 0.07 -21.71
N GLN A 351 6.16 1.00 -21.33
CA GLN A 351 6.01 2.42 -21.57
C GLN A 351 7.05 2.85 -22.60
N ALA A 352 6.65 3.60 -23.61
CA ALA A 352 7.51 3.98 -24.73
C ALA A 352 7.91 5.46 -24.66
N PRO A 353 8.88 5.85 -23.81
CA PRO A 353 9.59 7.10 -24.04
C PRO A 353 10.33 7.06 -25.39
N GLU A 354 10.76 8.22 -25.88
CA GLU A 354 11.52 8.29 -27.13
C GLU A 354 12.81 7.45 -27.01
N GLY A 355 13.03 6.50 -27.93
CA GLY A 355 14.28 5.73 -28.07
C GLY A 355 14.37 4.40 -27.31
N ALA A 356 13.57 4.18 -26.26
CA ALA A 356 13.59 2.93 -25.49
C ALA A 356 12.22 2.61 -24.87
N PHE A 357 11.94 1.33 -24.61
CA PHE A 357 10.84 0.93 -23.73
C PHE A 357 11.31 0.83 -22.29
N LEU A 358 10.58 1.48 -21.38
CA LEU A 358 10.65 1.20 -19.95
C LEU A 358 9.70 0.04 -19.61
N ILE A 359 10.23 -1.02 -19.02
CA ILE A 359 9.51 -2.26 -18.72
C ILE A 359 9.64 -2.58 -17.23
N TYR A 360 8.51 -2.87 -16.59
CA TYR A 360 8.47 -3.33 -15.20
C TYR A 360 7.18 -4.10 -14.94
N ASP A 361 7.19 -4.99 -13.96
CA ASP A 361 5.97 -5.59 -13.42
C ASP A 361 5.43 -4.77 -12.25
N ARG A 362 4.20 -5.08 -11.78
CA ARG A 362 3.56 -4.34 -10.68
C ARG A 362 4.36 -4.44 -9.38
N ARG A 363 5.18 -5.49 -9.20
CA ARG A 363 6.03 -5.69 -8.03
C ARG A 363 7.40 -5.02 -8.14
N LYS A 364 7.74 -4.44 -9.30
CA LYS A 364 9.12 -4.07 -9.67
C LYS A 364 10.12 -5.18 -9.34
N SER A 365 9.71 -6.44 -9.55
CA SER A 365 10.44 -7.65 -9.17
C SER A 365 11.79 -7.82 -9.86
N PHE A 366 11.95 -7.19 -11.02
CA PHE A 366 13.21 -7.09 -11.76
C PHE A 366 13.60 -5.61 -11.96
N HIS A 367 13.10 -4.74 -11.08
CA HIS A 367 13.20 -3.28 -11.17
C HIS A 367 12.65 -2.74 -12.51
N SER A 368 12.97 -1.49 -12.81
CA SER A 368 12.76 -0.89 -14.12
C SER A 368 13.87 -1.31 -15.07
N VAL A 369 13.51 -1.94 -16.18
CA VAL A 369 14.45 -2.37 -17.23
C VAL A 369 14.09 -1.74 -18.56
N PHE A 370 15.04 -1.76 -19.49
CA PHE A 370 14.97 -1.01 -20.73
C PHE A 370 15.13 -1.92 -21.94
N PHE A 371 14.25 -1.80 -22.93
CA PHE A 371 14.40 -2.45 -24.23
C PHE A 371 14.64 -1.38 -25.30
N TRP A 372 15.84 -1.34 -25.86
CA TRP A 372 16.25 -0.31 -26.82
C TRP A 372 15.95 -0.73 -28.24
N ARG A 373 15.68 0.26 -29.11
CA ARG A 373 15.49 -0.01 -30.54
C ARG A 373 16.72 -0.63 -31.18
N GLU A 374 17.92 -0.24 -30.73
CA GLU A 374 19.20 -0.76 -31.24
C GLU A 374 19.42 -2.25 -30.91
N ASP A 375 18.79 -2.77 -29.84
CA ASP A 375 18.92 -4.18 -29.45
C ASP A 375 18.20 -5.11 -30.44
N ASP A 376 17.01 -4.71 -30.88
CA ASP A 376 16.23 -5.40 -31.90
C ASP A 376 15.23 -4.42 -32.55
N PRO A 377 15.60 -3.78 -33.67
CA PRO A 377 14.74 -2.77 -34.31
C PRO A 377 13.41 -3.34 -34.78
N THR A 378 13.38 -4.60 -35.19
CA THR A 378 12.20 -5.24 -35.78
C THR A 378 11.17 -5.52 -34.69
N ILE A 379 11.57 -6.12 -33.56
CA ILE A 379 10.66 -6.36 -32.44
C ILE A 379 10.27 -5.03 -31.78
N TYR A 380 11.19 -4.07 -31.70
CA TYR A 380 10.88 -2.74 -31.17
C TYR A 380 9.77 -2.06 -31.97
N ASP A 381 9.89 -2.05 -33.30
CA ASP A 381 8.91 -1.42 -34.18
C ASP A 381 7.56 -2.16 -34.13
N GLN A 382 7.54 -3.48 -33.94
CA GLN A 382 6.31 -4.24 -33.66
C GLN A 382 5.65 -3.80 -32.34
N CYS A 383 6.42 -3.65 -31.27
CA CYS A 383 5.90 -3.14 -29.99
C CYS A 383 5.32 -1.72 -30.13
N ILE A 384 5.99 -0.83 -30.88
CA ILE A 384 5.49 0.53 -31.15
C ILE A 384 4.20 0.48 -31.98
N ALA A 385 4.15 -0.37 -33.01
CA ALA A 385 2.96 -0.55 -33.83
C ALA A 385 1.77 -1.04 -33.00
N GLU A 386 1.98 -1.88 -31.99
CA GLU A 386 0.92 -2.30 -31.08
C GLU A 386 0.47 -1.18 -30.13
N ILE A 387 1.40 -0.43 -29.54
CA ILE A 387 1.06 0.71 -28.66
C ILE A 387 0.31 1.81 -29.42
N ARG A 388 0.72 2.11 -30.66
CA ARG A 388 0.15 3.18 -31.51
C ARG A 388 -0.87 2.66 -32.52
N GLY A 389 -1.24 1.39 -32.45
CA GLY A 389 -2.05 0.72 -33.45
C GLY A 389 -3.56 0.85 -33.25
N PRO A 390 -4.35 -0.01 -33.91
CA PRO A 390 -5.81 0.03 -33.81
C PRO A 390 -6.34 -0.27 -32.39
N ARG A 391 -5.48 -0.79 -31.51
CA ARG A 391 -5.73 -1.03 -30.09
C ARG A 391 -5.11 0.05 -29.21
N ILE A 392 -5.00 1.30 -29.68
CA ILE A 392 -4.49 2.40 -28.85
C ILE A 392 -5.29 2.47 -27.55
N VAL A 393 -4.60 2.19 -26.45
CA VAL A 393 -5.04 2.50 -25.10
C VAL A 393 -4.05 3.49 -24.50
N TYR A 394 -4.48 4.30 -23.54
CA TYR A 394 -3.61 5.24 -22.82
C TYR A 394 -2.87 6.24 -23.72
N GLY A 395 -3.50 6.67 -24.82
CA GLY A 395 -2.97 7.68 -25.73
C GLY A 395 -1.69 7.25 -26.46
N GLY A 396 -1.46 5.95 -26.63
CA GLY A 396 -0.30 5.43 -27.38
C GLY A 396 1.04 5.65 -26.69
N ARG A 397 1.04 5.76 -25.35
CA ARG A 397 2.25 5.95 -24.54
C ARG A 397 2.68 4.70 -23.79
N LYS A 398 1.76 3.77 -23.54
CA LYS A 398 2.01 2.56 -22.77
C LYS A 398 1.02 1.45 -23.13
N MET A 399 1.41 0.21 -22.84
CA MET A 399 0.52 -0.96 -22.85
C MET A 399 0.82 -1.88 -21.67
N TYR A 400 -0.16 -2.71 -21.32
CA TYR A 400 0.00 -3.80 -20.35
C TYR A 400 -0.07 -5.12 -21.10
N ARG A 401 0.94 -5.98 -20.92
CA ARG A 401 1.05 -7.24 -21.64
C ARG A 401 1.50 -8.36 -20.72
N TRP A 402 1.06 -9.57 -21.04
CA TRP A 402 1.53 -10.77 -20.37
C TRP A 402 2.97 -11.05 -20.79
N ALA A 403 3.82 -11.36 -19.82
CA ALA A 403 5.20 -11.73 -20.04
C ALA A 403 5.58 -12.95 -19.23
N ARG A 404 6.62 -13.64 -19.66
CA ARG A 404 7.32 -14.68 -18.90
C ARG A 404 8.82 -14.47 -19.08
N ARG A 405 9.61 -14.83 -18.08
CA ARG A 405 11.06 -14.73 -18.19
C ARG A 405 11.61 -15.96 -18.90
N THR A 406 12.35 -15.74 -19.98
CA THR A 406 12.95 -16.82 -20.80
C THR A 406 14.47 -16.87 -20.71
N GLY A 407 15.09 -15.86 -20.10
CA GLY A 407 16.51 -15.81 -19.84
C GLY A 407 16.86 -14.74 -18.82
N ASP A 408 18.15 -14.62 -18.52
CA ASP A 408 18.66 -13.68 -17.52
C ASP A 408 18.32 -12.23 -17.84
N PHE A 409 18.36 -11.86 -19.12
CA PHE A 409 18.07 -10.53 -19.65
C PHE A 409 17.04 -10.56 -20.78
N GLN A 410 16.11 -11.53 -20.72
CA GLN A 410 15.10 -11.73 -21.76
C GLN A 410 13.71 -11.96 -21.18
N LEU A 411 12.73 -11.28 -21.77
CA LEU A 411 11.31 -11.51 -21.53
C LEU A 411 10.64 -11.98 -22.81
N SER A 412 9.80 -13.01 -22.71
CA SER A 412 8.85 -13.35 -23.76
C SER A 412 7.53 -12.65 -23.47
N VAL A 413 7.14 -11.70 -24.33
CA VAL A 413 5.97 -10.82 -24.16
C VAL A 413 4.91 -11.16 -25.21
N CYS A 414 3.66 -11.36 -24.76
CA CYS A 414 2.51 -11.57 -25.63
C CYS A 414 1.99 -10.21 -26.12
N LEU A 415 2.19 -9.87 -27.40
CA LEU A 415 1.90 -8.53 -27.93
C LEU A 415 0.42 -8.27 -28.23
N ASP A 416 -0.28 -9.31 -28.67
CA ASP A 416 -1.63 -9.22 -29.25
C ASP A 416 -2.76 -9.58 -28.27
N ARG A 417 -2.45 -9.97 -27.03
CA ARG A 417 -3.44 -10.33 -26.01
C ARG A 417 -3.39 -9.39 -24.83
N GLU A 418 -4.51 -8.70 -24.64
CA GLU A 418 -4.67 -7.77 -23.52
C GLU A 418 -5.13 -8.52 -22.27
N PRO A 419 -4.87 -7.97 -21.08
CA PRO A 419 -5.48 -8.47 -19.86
C PRO A 419 -7.00 -8.29 -19.91
N ASN A 420 -7.74 -9.30 -19.45
CA ASN A 420 -9.21 -9.29 -19.51
C ASN A 420 -9.88 -8.34 -18.50
N THR A 421 -9.10 -7.73 -17.62
CA THR A 421 -9.57 -6.84 -16.57
C THR A 421 -8.89 -5.49 -16.71
N VAL A 422 -9.60 -4.41 -16.34
CA VAL A 422 -8.99 -3.09 -16.23
C VAL A 422 -7.82 -3.18 -15.25
N ILE A 423 -6.63 -2.85 -15.74
CA ILE A 423 -5.41 -2.91 -14.96
C ILE A 423 -5.29 -1.63 -14.15
N LYS A 424 -5.46 -1.74 -12.84
CA LYS A 424 -5.05 -0.71 -11.89
C LYS A 424 -3.54 -0.87 -11.65
N TRP A 425 -2.76 0.07 -12.18
CA TRP A 425 -1.30 0.08 -12.13
C TRP A 425 -0.80 1.42 -11.63
#